data_AF-A0A937UKN1-F1
#
_entry.id   AF-A0A937UKN1-F1
#
_cell.length_a   1.000
_cell.length_b   1.000
_cell.length_c   1.000
_cell.angle_alpha   90.00
_cell.angle_beta   90.00
_cell.angle_gamma   90.00
#
_symmetry.space_group_name_H-M   'P 1'
#
loop_
_entity.id
_entity.type
_entity.pdbx_description
1 polymer ?
#
loop_
_entity_poly.entity_id
_entity_poly.type
_entity_poly.pdbx_seq_one_letter_code
_entity_poly.pdbx_strand_id
1 'polypeptide(L)'
;RWVKLDVVRRATPVRLRGLKSGLALAAGLKGLAFDRQSGIALEPGLLLGRGIVSAKGRLDAGKLRAHFAERPDESRELLRVGQAKAATAFVLDIHSFFLDGTEATELFRGHRVTASLEPGALLEAARLAGGSLARIVGPDGSFVYSHDPSTGRTSPSYNILRHGGTVYAMIELFEATREKALLDAAERAIRYLVAQAVTVRVGQREFSCIAEGGYVKLGGNALAIVALARHAAVTGDRRHLPLMQRLAGWMLATQKADGRFGVHKLRVSDGKAMDVRSDYYPGESLLALVRLHALDGDARWLDAAEKGAGYLINVRDRGLALGQLNHDHWLLYALNELYRVRRKALYVRHAFRIVDAILLKQNRNPGIPDWHGSYYRPPRSTPTATRSEGLAAAYQLARDFDTPDRAACILEGIRLGVAFQLRTQFRPESVLYFDDPQQWLGAFRESLTGCETRIDFTQHNLSALLGLRRILLAKAKRPD
;
A
#
# COMPACT_ATOMS: atom_id res chain seq x y z
N ARG A 1 -16.28 -4.40 26.22
CA ARG A 1 -16.45 -5.62 25.38
C ARG A 1 -16.84 -5.16 23.98
N TRP A 2 -16.15 -5.63 22.94
CA TRP A 2 -16.51 -5.30 21.57
C TRP A 2 -17.70 -6.11 21.09
N VAL A 3 -18.64 -5.47 20.39
CA VAL A 3 -19.85 -6.10 19.84
C VAL A 3 -20.06 -5.60 18.42
N LYS A 4 -20.31 -6.52 17.48
CA LYS A 4 -20.83 -6.17 16.16
C LYS A 4 -22.32 -6.49 16.13
N LEU A 5 -23.13 -5.53 15.70
CA LEU A 5 -24.57 -5.66 15.53
C LEU A 5 -24.92 -5.57 14.04
N ASP A 6 -25.61 -6.59 13.55
CA ASP A 6 -26.10 -6.65 12.16
C ASP A 6 -27.63 -6.69 12.17
N VAL A 7 -28.27 -5.67 11.57
CA VAL A 7 -29.73 -5.53 11.51
C VAL A 7 -30.20 -5.77 10.08
N VAL A 8 -31.01 -6.82 9.89
CA VAL A 8 -31.61 -7.12 8.58
C VAL A 8 -32.72 -6.10 8.30
N ARG A 9 -32.52 -5.28 7.26
CA ARG A 9 -33.48 -4.27 6.79
C ARG A 9 -34.48 -4.87 5.80
N ARG A 10 -34.02 -5.80 4.97
CA ARG A 10 -34.82 -6.46 3.93
C ARG A 10 -34.25 -7.84 3.64
N ALA A 11 -35.14 -8.81 3.46
CA ALA A 11 -34.81 -10.13 2.94
C ALA A 11 -35.52 -10.33 1.60
N THR A 12 -34.76 -10.48 0.52
CA THR A 12 -35.32 -10.66 -0.83
C THR A 12 -35.18 -12.12 -1.25
N PRO A 13 -36.29 -12.85 -1.50
CA PRO A 13 -36.22 -14.24 -1.89
C PRO A 13 -35.58 -14.40 -3.27
N VAL A 14 -34.72 -15.39 -3.41
CA VAL A 14 -34.06 -15.79 -4.66
C VAL A 14 -34.14 -17.31 -4.80
N ARG A 15 -34.37 -17.81 -6.02
CA ARG A 15 -34.31 -19.25 -6.31
C ARG A 15 -32.89 -19.66 -6.67
N LEU A 16 -32.35 -20.61 -5.92
CA LEU A 16 -31.07 -21.23 -6.21
C LEU A 16 -31.28 -22.59 -6.89
N ARG A 17 -30.55 -22.84 -7.96
CA ARG A 17 -30.40 -24.18 -8.56
C ARG A 17 -29.13 -24.81 -7.97
N GLY A 18 -29.26 -25.36 -6.77
CA GLY A 18 -28.13 -25.81 -5.94
C GLY A 18 -27.18 -24.68 -5.49
N LEU A 19 -26.14 -25.06 -4.74
CA LEU A 19 -25.15 -24.12 -4.17
C LEU A 19 -24.15 -23.55 -5.18
N LYS A 20 -24.11 -24.09 -6.41
CA LYS A 20 -23.28 -23.55 -7.52
C LYS A 20 -24.03 -22.55 -8.40
N SER A 21 -25.25 -22.16 -8.01
CA SER A 21 -26.04 -21.20 -8.77
C SER A 21 -25.27 -19.89 -8.96
N GLY A 22 -25.43 -19.25 -10.13
CA GLY A 22 -24.76 -17.99 -10.50
C GLY A 22 -25.23 -16.78 -9.70
N LEU A 23 -25.63 -16.96 -8.43
CA LEU A 23 -26.04 -15.89 -7.53
C LEU A 23 -24.87 -14.90 -7.39
N ALA A 24 -25.11 -13.67 -7.83
CA ALA A 24 -24.17 -12.56 -7.69
C ALA A 24 -24.55 -11.75 -6.44
N LEU A 25 -23.70 -11.81 -5.42
CA LEU A 25 -23.83 -11.01 -4.20
C LEU A 25 -22.87 -9.84 -4.25
N ALA A 26 -23.33 -8.62 -3.93
CA ALA A 26 -22.41 -7.50 -3.80
C ALA A 26 -21.50 -7.74 -2.57
N ALA A 27 -20.23 -8.07 -2.82
CA ALA A 27 -19.30 -8.55 -1.81
C ALA A 27 -19.16 -7.56 -0.65
N GLY A 28 -19.39 -8.03 0.58
CA GLY A 28 -19.38 -7.22 1.80
C GLY A 28 -20.61 -6.30 1.99
N LEU A 29 -21.59 -6.25 1.08
CA LEU A 29 -22.82 -5.48 1.25
C LEU A 29 -24.08 -6.33 1.44
N LYS A 30 -24.09 -7.56 0.90
CA LYS A 30 -25.25 -8.45 0.97
C LYS A 30 -24.92 -9.68 1.81
N GLY A 31 -25.86 -10.04 2.68
CA GLY A 31 -25.86 -11.31 3.39
C GLY A 31 -26.61 -12.39 2.60
N LEU A 32 -26.55 -13.62 3.09
CA LEU A 32 -27.23 -14.78 2.52
C LEU A 32 -27.89 -15.57 3.64
N ALA A 33 -29.18 -15.83 3.53
CA ALA A 33 -29.88 -16.80 4.37
C ALA A 33 -30.55 -17.87 3.52
N PHE A 34 -30.82 -19.02 4.13
CA PHE A 34 -31.62 -20.08 3.53
C PHE A 34 -33.00 -20.12 4.22
N ASP A 35 -33.82 -21.13 3.90
CA ASP A 35 -35.13 -21.27 4.52
C ASP A 35 -35.03 -21.38 6.05
N ARG A 36 -36.11 -21.06 6.75
CA ARG A 36 -36.14 -21.02 8.22
C ARG A 36 -35.77 -22.36 8.86
N GLN A 37 -36.06 -23.49 8.21
CA GLN A 37 -35.75 -24.83 8.72
C GLN A 37 -34.24 -25.08 8.74
N SER A 38 -33.50 -24.47 7.79
CA SER A 38 -32.05 -24.59 7.75
C SER A 38 -31.34 -23.97 8.95
N GLY A 39 -31.92 -22.93 9.56
CA GLY A 39 -31.25 -22.12 10.60
C GLY A 39 -30.05 -21.31 10.10
N ILE A 40 -29.76 -21.27 8.79
CA ILE A 40 -28.55 -20.67 8.25
C ILE A 40 -28.81 -19.24 7.79
N ALA A 41 -28.10 -18.29 8.43
CA ALA A 41 -27.98 -16.91 8.00
C ALA A 41 -26.52 -16.45 8.12
N LEU A 42 -26.01 -15.82 7.06
CA LEU A 42 -24.64 -15.37 6.92
C LEU A 42 -24.65 -13.89 6.59
N GLU A 43 -24.02 -13.09 7.46
CA GLU A 43 -23.91 -11.65 7.24
C GLU A 43 -22.75 -11.32 6.27
N PRO A 44 -22.76 -10.13 5.63
CA PRO A 44 -21.82 -9.79 4.56
C PRO A 44 -20.33 -9.87 4.95
N GLY A 45 -19.99 -9.51 6.19
CA GLY A 45 -18.64 -9.53 6.75
C GLY A 45 -18.08 -10.95 6.81
N LEU A 46 -18.86 -11.91 7.29
CA LEU A 46 -18.52 -13.33 7.33
C LEU A 46 -18.33 -13.89 5.92
N LEU A 47 -19.23 -13.56 5.00
CA LEU A 47 -19.14 -14.02 3.60
C LEU A 47 -17.85 -13.55 2.93
N LEU A 48 -17.47 -12.29 3.17
CA LEU A 48 -16.22 -11.71 2.64
C LEU A 48 -15.00 -12.25 3.40
N GLY A 49 -15.03 -12.22 4.73
CA GLY A 49 -13.92 -12.52 5.62
C GLY A 49 -13.55 -14.01 5.67
N ARG A 50 -14.45 -14.91 5.27
CA ARG A 50 -14.15 -16.34 5.04
C ARG A 50 -13.97 -16.68 3.56
N GLY A 51 -13.95 -15.66 2.70
CA GLY A 51 -13.81 -15.81 1.26
C GLY A 51 -14.91 -16.63 0.59
N ILE A 52 -16.06 -16.82 1.25
CA ILE A 52 -17.25 -17.55 0.76
C ILE A 52 -17.84 -16.81 -0.45
N VAL A 53 -17.76 -15.48 -0.48
CA VAL A 53 -18.11 -14.68 -1.65
C VAL A 53 -16.85 -14.00 -2.17
N SER A 54 -16.52 -14.26 -3.44
CA SER A 54 -15.39 -13.61 -4.11
C SER A 54 -15.63 -12.11 -4.32
N ALA A 55 -14.57 -11.34 -4.61
CA ALA A 55 -14.68 -9.91 -4.96
C ALA A 55 -15.60 -9.63 -6.17
N LYS A 56 -15.80 -10.63 -7.05
CA LYS A 56 -16.73 -10.57 -8.20
C LYS A 56 -18.18 -10.95 -7.83
N GLY A 57 -18.44 -11.22 -6.55
CA GLY A 57 -19.76 -11.57 -6.03
C GLY A 57 -20.16 -13.02 -6.22
N ARG A 58 -19.26 -13.91 -6.65
CA ARG A 58 -19.56 -15.34 -6.84
C ARG A 58 -19.44 -16.10 -5.53
N LEU A 59 -20.46 -16.92 -5.22
CA LEU A 59 -20.48 -17.83 -4.09
C LEU A 59 -19.55 -19.04 -4.32
N ASP A 60 -18.76 -19.38 -3.31
CA ASP A 60 -17.91 -20.57 -3.25
C ASP A 60 -18.55 -21.62 -2.34
N ALA A 61 -19.20 -22.60 -2.96
CA ALA A 61 -19.88 -23.67 -2.25
C ALA A 61 -18.93 -24.55 -1.42
N GLY A 62 -17.65 -24.67 -1.83
CA GLY A 62 -16.66 -25.45 -1.10
C GLY A 62 -16.33 -24.78 0.22
N LYS A 63 -16.05 -23.47 0.20
CA LYS A 63 -15.80 -22.68 1.40
C LYS A 63 -17.03 -22.55 2.30
N LEU A 64 -18.22 -22.43 1.71
CA LEU A 64 -19.46 -22.44 2.47
C LEU A 64 -19.62 -23.76 3.25
N ARG A 65 -19.40 -24.91 2.61
CA ARG A 65 -19.44 -26.21 3.29
C ARG A 65 -18.36 -26.33 4.36
N ALA A 66 -17.14 -25.90 4.06
CA ALA A 66 -16.03 -25.92 5.02
C ALA A 66 -16.35 -25.09 6.28
N HIS A 67 -17.02 -23.96 6.14
CA HIS A 67 -17.42 -23.12 7.29
C HIS A 67 -18.34 -23.83 8.29
N PHE A 68 -19.20 -24.73 7.81
CA PHE A 68 -20.16 -25.46 8.63
C PHE A 68 -19.73 -26.91 8.91
N ALA A 69 -18.53 -27.32 8.54
CA ALA A 69 -18.09 -28.72 8.63
C ALA A 69 -18.18 -29.31 10.05
N GLU A 70 -17.95 -28.49 11.07
CA GLU A 70 -18.03 -28.86 12.49
C GLU A 70 -19.43 -28.63 13.11
N ARG A 71 -20.44 -28.29 12.28
CA ARG A 71 -21.82 -28.05 12.70
C ARG A 71 -22.77 -29.03 11.98
N PRO A 72 -23.07 -30.19 12.59
CA PRO A 72 -23.75 -31.30 11.90
C PRO A 72 -25.12 -30.94 11.32
N ASP A 73 -25.89 -30.10 12.03
CA ASP A 73 -27.24 -29.72 11.63
C ASP A 73 -27.22 -28.80 10.41
N GLU A 74 -26.45 -27.71 10.45
CA GLU A 74 -26.27 -26.81 9.31
C GLU A 74 -25.60 -27.52 8.12
N SER A 75 -24.66 -28.41 8.37
CA SER A 75 -24.04 -29.24 7.31
C SER A 75 -25.08 -30.10 6.59
N ARG A 76 -25.98 -30.75 7.32
CA ARG A 76 -27.06 -31.57 6.74
C ARG A 76 -28.01 -30.73 5.90
N GLU A 77 -28.37 -29.54 6.40
CA GLU A 77 -29.25 -28.62 5.69
C GLU A 77 -28.59 -28.05 4.42
N LEU A 78 -27.30 -27.74 4.45
CA LEU A 78 -26.56 -27.34 3.24
C LEU A 78 -26.48 -28.46 2.19
N LEU A 79 -26.33 -29.71 2.63
CA LEU A 79 -26.39 -30.85 1.72
C LEU A 79 -27.77 -30.97 1.06
N ARG A 80 -28.85 -30.83 1.84
CA ARG A 80 -30.23 -30.80 1.33
C ARG A 80 -30.43 -29.70 0.30
N VAL A 81 -30.03 -28.46 0.62
CA VAL A 81 -30.09 -27.32 -0.30
C VAL A 81 -29.24 -27.55 -1.56
N GLY A 82 -28.07 -28.17 -1.41
CA GLY A 82 -27.15 -28.46 -2.51
C GLY A 82 -27.64 -29.55 -3.47
N GLN A 83 -28.44 -30.50 -2.99
CA GLN A 83 -29.03 -31.59 -3.77
C GLN A 83 -30.42 -31.24 -4.36
N ALA A 84 -31.08 -30.23 -3.82
CA ALA A 84 -32.39 -29.79 -4.30
C ALA A 84 -32.33 -29.24 -5.74
N LYS A 85 -33.30 -29.64 -6.58
CA LYS A 85 -33.48 -29.08 -7.94
C LYS A 85 -33.67 -27.56 -7.91
N ALA A 86 -34.37 -27.07 -6.88
CA ALA A 86 -34.49 -25.66 -6.56
C ALA A 86 -34.61 -25.49 -5.04
N ALA A 87 -33.91 -24.51 -4.48
CA ALA A 87 -34.02 -24.09 -3.10
C ALA A 87 -34.33 -22.60 -3.02
N THR A 88 -35.08 -22.18 -2.01
CA THR A 88 -35.28 -20.76 -1.72
C THR A 88 -34.16 -20.28 -0.81
N ALA A 89 -33.47 -19.23 -1.22
CA ALA A 89 -32.57 -18.47 -0.37
C ALA A 89 -33.04 -17.02 -0.30
N PHE A 90 -32.43 -16.24 0.58
CA PHE A 90 -32.73 -14.84 0.78
C PHE A 90 -31.45 -14.03 0.70
N VAL A 91 -31.43 -13.03 -0.18
CA VAL A 91 -30.40 -12.01 -0.19
C VAL A 91 -30.77 -10.98 0.87
N LEU A 92 -29.87 -10.75 1.81
CA LEU A 92 -30.12 -9.88 2.96
C LEU A 92 -29.49 -8.50 2.74
N ASP A 93 -30.29 -7.46 2.92
CA ASP A 93 -29.81 -6.10 3.09
C ASP A 93 -29.61 -5.85 4.58
N ILE A 94 -28.37 -5.60 4.98
CA ILE A 94 -27.97 -5.49 6.38
C ILE A 94 -27.42 -4.09 6.65
N HIS A 95 -27.83 -3.53 7.79
CA HIS A 95 -27.22 -2.36 8.40
C HIS A 95 -26.35 -2.81 9.57
N SER A 96 -25.07 -2.46 9.56
CA SER A 96 -24.07 -2.98 10.49
C SER A 96 -23.54 -1.87 11.40
N PHE A 97 -23.32 -2.19 12.68
CA PHE A 97 -22.73 -1.30 13.68
C PHE A 97 -21.63 -2.02 14.44
N PHE A 98 -20.60 -1.28 14.84
CA PHE A 98 -19.57 -1.74 15.77
C PHE A 98 -19.62 -0.93 17.06
N LEU A 99 -19.68 -1.62 18.20
CA LEU A 99 -19.69 -1.04 19.52
C LEU A 99 -18.37 -1.38 20.20
N ASP A 100 -17.57 -0.38 20.54
CA ASP A 100 -16.31 -0.58 21.25
C ASP A 100 -16.44 -0.57 22.78
N GLY A 101 -17.65 -0.28 23.28
CA GLY A 101 -17.97 -0.13 24.69
C GLY A 101 -18.21 1.33 25.10
N THR A 102 -17.85 2.28 24.24
CA THR A 102 -18.06 3.72 24.44
C THR A 102 -18.95 4.32 23.35
N GLU A 103 -18.74 3.93 22.10
CA GLU A 103 -19.47 4.49 20.96
C GLU A 103 -19.98 3.38 20.03
N ALA A 104 -21.08 3.67 19.34
CA ALA A 104 -21.59 2.86 18.25
C ALA A 104 -21.21 3.51 16.92
N THR A 105 -20.39 2.84 16.13
CA THR A 105 -19.99 3.30 14.80
C THR A 105 -20.73 2.54 13.71
N GLU A 106 -21.37 3.28 12.79
CA GLU A 106 -21.96 2.70 11.59
C GLU A 106 -20.89 2.12 10.66
N LEU A 107 -21.15 0.94 10.12
CA LEU A 107 -20.29 0.27 9.16
C LEU A 107 -20.96 0.22 7.78
N PHE A 108 -20.18 0.55 6.76
CA PHE A 108 -20.49 0.25 5.37
C PHE A 108 -19.46 -0.75 4.85
N ARG A 109 -19.91 -1.88 4.31
CA ARG A 109 -19.00 -2.96 3.86
C ARG A 109 -17.94 -3.36 4.89
N GLY A 110 -18.35 -3.47 6.16
CA GLY A 110 -17.50 -3.87 7.28
C GLY A 110 -16.41 -2.86 7.68
N HIS A 111 -16.41 -1.64 7.14
CA HIS A 111 -15.52 -0.55 7.56
C HIS A 111 -16.33 0.65 8.04
N ARG A 112 -15.72 1.46 8.92
CA ARG A 112 -16.34 2.68 9.47
C ARG A 112 -16.64 3.68 8.36
N VAL A 113 -17.86 4.24 8.36
CA VAL A 113 -18.30 5.23 7.35
C VAL A 113 -17.46 6.51 7.43
N THR A 114 -17.19 6.97 8.65
CA THR A 114 -16.38 8.14 8.95
C THR A 114 -15.04 7.72 9.56
N ALA A 115 -13.99 8.45 9.20
CA ALA A 115 -12.68 8.30 9.81
C ALA A 115 -12.17 9.70 10.19
N SER A 116 -11.70 9.85 11.43
CA SER A 116 -11.06 11.09 11.86
C SER A 116 -9.73 11.26 11.14
N LEU A 117 -9.52 12.45 10.56
CA LEU A 117 -8.27 12.85 9.92
C LEU A 117 -7.42 13.73 10.84
N GLU A 118 -7.76 13.81 12.13
CA GLU A 118 -6.99 14.56 13.11
C GLU A 118 -5.58 13.96 13.27
N PRO A 119 -4.54 14.78 13.53
CA PRO A 119 -3.16 14.30 13.63
C PRO A 119 -2.94 13.15 14.62
N GLY A 120 -3.72 13.09 15.70
CA GLY A 120 -3.70 11.99 16.67
C GLY A 120 -4.27 10.69 16.10
N ALA A 121 -5.43 10.75 15.45
CA ALA A 121 -6.07 9.60 14.82
C ALA A 121 -5.24 9.02 13.67
N LEU A 122 -4.60 9.89 12.87
CA LEU A 122 -3.66 9.48 11.83
C LEU A 122 -2.44 8.75 12.41
N LEU A 123 -1.89 9.24 13.54
CA LEU A 123 -0.78 8.57 14.22
C LEU A 123 -1.19 7.21 14.77
N GLU A 124 -2.40 7.10 15.32
CA GLU A 124 -2.91 5.83 15.84
C GLU A 124 -3.13 4.80 14.73
N ALA A 125 -3.72 5.22 13.61
CA ALA A 125 -3.83 4.36 12.42
C ALA A 125 -2.44 3.94 11.92
N ALA A 126 -1.46 4.85 11.93
CA ALA A 126 -0.08 4.56 11.56
C ALA A 126 0.59 3.58 12.52
N ARG A 127 0.39 3.70 13.84
CA ARG A 127 0.89 2.76 14.86
C ARG A 127 0.35 1.35 14.66
N LEU A 128 -0.95 1.22 14.41
CA LEU A 128 -1.56 -0.08 14.12
C LEU A 128 -0.95 -0.73 12.87
N ALA A 129 -0.67 0.05 11.83
CA ALA A 129 0.01 -0.41 10.62
C ALA A 129 1.47 -0.80 10.86
N GLY A 130 2.23 -0.01 11.63
CA GLY A 130 3.59 -0.37 12.03
C GLY A 130 3.65 -1.63 12.87
N GLY A 131 2.72 -1.77 13.82
CA GLY A 131 2.59 -2.95 14.67
C GLY A 131 2.27 -4.20 13.86
N SER A 132 1.39 -4.12 12.85
CA SER A 132 1.12 -5.25 11.97
C SER A 132 2.32 -5.65 11.13
N LEU A 133 3.07 -4.68 10.59
CA LEU A 133 4.34 -4.93 9.91
C LEU A 133 5.36 -5.61 10.84
N ALA A 134 5.51 -5.12 12.07
CA ALA A 134 6.47 -5.66 13.04
C ALA A 134 6.16 -7.13 13.41
N ARG A 135 4.87 -7.50 13.51
CA ARG A 135 4.44 -8.88 13.81
C ARG A 135 4.73 -9.87 12.68
N ILE A 136 4.83 -9.40 11.45
CA ILE A 136 5.09 -10.26 10.28
C ILE A 136 6.56 -10.30 9.88
N VAL A 137 7.46 -9.62 10.62
CA VAL A 137 8.92 -9.80 10.47
C VAL A 137 9.34 -11.09 11.16
N GLY A 138 9.74 -12.07 10.37
CA GLY A 138 10.25 -13.35 10.84
C GLY A 138 11.58 -13.25 11.61
N PRO A 139 12.01 -14.34 12.25
CA PRO A 139 13.27 -14.37 13.01
C PRO A 139 14.51 -14.06 12.15
N ASP A 140 14.50 -14.45 10.88
CA ASP A 140 15.58 -14.17 9.91
C ASP A 140 15.55 -12.72 9.38
N GLY A 141 14.49 -11.96 9.70
CA GLY A 141 14.25 -10.61 9.24
C GLY A 141 13.43 -10.51 7.95
N SER A 142 13.08 -11.62 7.30
CA SER A 142 12.16 -11.59 6.16
C SER A 142 10.73 -11.33 6.61
N PHE A 143 9.97 -10.55 5.84
CA PHE A 143 8.52 -10.39 6.07
C PHE A 143 7.71 -11.60 5.57
N VAL A 144 6.55 -11.88 6.19
CA VAL A 144 5.45 -12.55 5.48
C VAL A 144 4.99 -11.64 4.34
N TYR A 145 5.38 -11.97 3.11
CA TYR A 145 5.33 -11.03 2.01
C TYR A 145 3.91 -10.66 1.57
N SER A 146 3.07 -11.66 1.33
CA SER A 146 1.66 -11.52 0.95
C SER A 146 0.84 -12.62 1.61
N HIS A 147 -0.29 -12.27 2.20
CA HIS A 147 -1.20 -13.20 2.84
C HIS A 147 -2.65 -12.80 2.63
N ASP A 148 -3.51 -13.75 2.32
CA ASP A 148 -4.97 -13.56 2.29
C ASP A 148 -5.60 -14.20 3.54
N PRO A 149 -5.93 -13.41 4.58
CA PRO A 149 -6.50 -13.92 5.82
C PRO A 149 -7.92 -14.49 5.62
N SER A 150 -8.57 -14.20 4.49
CA SER A 150 -9.88 -14.81 4.17
C SER A 150 -9.79 -16.24 3.65
N THR A 151 -8.58 -16.67 3.25
CA THR A 151 -8.33 -18.02 2.74
C THR A 151 -7.20 -18.73 3.46
N GLY A 152 -6.52 -18.06 4.39
CA GLY A 152 -5.32 -18.56 5.07
C GLY A 152 -4.10 -18.73 4.15
N ARG A 153 -4.16 -18.24 2.91
CA ARG A 153 -3.12 -18.48 1.90
C ARG A 153 -2.00 -17.44 2.01
N THR A 154 -0.78 -17.93 2.22
CA THR A 154 0.45 -17.14 2.10
C THR A 154 1.09 -17.37 0.75
N SER A 155 1.53 -16.29 0.08
CA SER A 155 2.27 -16.39 -1.18
C SER A 155 3.69 -16.91 -0.94
N PRO A 156 4.20 -17.86 -1.75
CA PRO A 156 5.61 -18.25 -1.70
C PRO A 156 6.54 -17.25 -2.39
N SER A 157 5.98 -16.24 -3.06
CA SER A 157 6.78 -15.22 -3.76
C SER A 157 7.38 -14.22 -2.77
N TYR A 158 8.45 -13.56 -3.22
CA TYR A 158 9.06 -12.46 -2.48
C TYR A 158 9.38 -11.30 -3.43
N ASN A 159 9.42 -10.09 -2.88
CA ASN A 159 9.95 -8.93 -3.60
C ASN A 159 10.82 -8.05 -2.68
N ILE A 160 12.14 -8.16 -2.84
CA ILE A 160 13.15 -7.47 -2.04
C ILE A 160 13.08 -5.94 -2.18
N LEU A 161 12.55 -5.43 -3.30
CA LEU A 161 12.34 -3.98 -3.44
C LEU A 161 11.25 -3.50 -2.47
N ARG A 162 10.16 -4.27 -2.33
CA ARG A 162 9.07 -3.97 -1.40
C ARG A 162 9.51 -4.14 0.05
N HIS A 163 10.42 -5.08 0.31
CA HIS A 163 11.10 -5.20 1.60
C HIS A 163 11.79 -3.87 1.96
N GLY A 164 12.64 -3.35 1.07
CA GLY A 164 13.32 -2.06 1.29
C GLY A 164 12.34 -0.90 1.52
N GLY A 165 11.31 -0.79 0.69
CA GLY A 165 10.25 0.22 0.88
C GLY A 165 9.53 0.09 2.22
N THR A 166 9.25 -1.14 2.66
CA THR A 166 8.56 -1.41 3.95
C THR A 166 9.42 -1.02 5.13
N VAL A 167 10.72 -1.34 5.09
CA VAL A 167 11.70 -0.87 6.10
C VAL A 167 11.70 0.65 6.15
N TYR A 168 11.73 1.34 5.00
CA TYR A 168 11.66 2.80 4.95
C TYR A 168 10.44 3.35 5.71
N ALA A 169 9.24 2.83 5.47
CA ALA A 169 8.02 3.27 6.16
C ALA A 169 8.03 2.96 7.67
N MET A 170 8.61 1.81 8.08
CA MET A 170 8.80 1.49 9.51
C MET A 170 9.72 2.50 10.19
N ILE A 171 10.80 2.93 9.54
CA ILE A 171 11.69 3.97 10.09
C ILE A 171 11.01 5.35 10.11
N GLU A 172 10.18 5.70 9.11
CA GLU A 172 9.38 6.93 9.17
C GLU A 172 8.45 6.96 10.38
N LEU A 173 7.81 5.83 10.69
CA LEU A 173 6.96 5.74 11.88
C LEU A 173 7.79 5.79 13.17
N PHE A 174 8.94 5.10 13.23
CA PHE A 174 9.84 5.17 14.37
C PHE A 174 10.32 6.61 14.64
N GLU A 175 10.63 7.41 13.61
CA GLU A 175 10.96 8.82 13.79
C GLU A 175 9.84 9.60 14.48
N ALA A 176 8.58 9.27 14.15
CA ALA A 176 7.39 9.92 14.68
C ALA A 176 6.97 9.43 16.09
N THR A 177 7.27 8.18 16.46
CA THR A 177 6.78 7.56 17.71
C THR A 177 7.87 7.23 18.73
N ARG A 178 9.09 6.99 18.26
CA ARG A 178 10.23 6.48 19.04
C ARG A 178 9.98 5.13 19.72
N GLU A 179 9.06 4.34 19.19
CA GLU A 179 8.74 3.01 19.72
C GLU A 179 9.86 2.01 19.41
N LYS A 180 10.56 1.56 20.45
CA LYS A 180 11.72 0.67 20.31
C LYS A 180 11.38 -0.68 19.67
N ALA A 181 10.24 -1.27 19.99
CA ALA A 181 9.83 -2.57 19.42
C ALA A 181 9.70 -2.53 17.88
N LEU A 182 9.25 -1.38 17.33
CA LEU A 182 9.18 -1.16 15.90
C LEU A 182 10.58 -1.05 15.28
N LEU A 183 11.48 -0.30 15.93
CA LEU A 183 12.88 -0.20 15.49
C LEU A 183 13.57 -1.56 15.52
N ASP A 184 13.43 -2.33 16.60
CA ASP A 184 14.02 -3.66 16.73
C ASP A 184 13.56 -4.58 15.58
N ALA A 185 12.29 -4.50 15.18
CA ALA A 185 11.77 -5.23 14.02
C ALA A 185 12.33 -4.71 12.69
N ALA A 186 12.42 -3.39 12.51
CA ALA A 186 13.01 -2.78 11.33
C ALA A 186 14.50 -3.13 11.19
N GLU A 187 15.26 -3.21 12.29
CA GLU A 187 16.67 -3.62 12.29
C GLU A 187 16.84 -5.10 11.88
N ARG A 188 15.94 -6.00 12.30
CA ARG A 188 15.95 -7.39 11.79
C ARG A 188 15.75 -7.40 10.28
N ALA A 189 14.77 -6.64 9.79
CA ALA A 189 14.51 -6.51 8.35
C ALA A 189 15.72 -5.90 7.60
N ILE A 190 16.35 -4.85 8.15
CA ILE A 190 17.60 -4.29 7.59
C ILE A 190 18.69 -5.35 7.47
N ARG A 191 18.89 -6.19 8.49
CA ARG A 191 19.87 -7.29 8.41
C ARG A 191 19.56 -8.26 7.29
N TYR A 192 18.30 -8.64 7.12
CA TYR A 192 17.88 -9.50 6.00
C TYR A 192 18.17 -8.83 4.65
N LEU A 193 17.79 -7.56 4.49
CA LEU A 193 18.02 -6.78 3.28
C LEU A 193 19.50 -6.68 2.92
N VAL A 194 20.35 -6.39 3.90
CA VAL A 194 21.80 -6.23 3.70
C VAL A 194 22.45 -7.55 3.32
N ALA A 195 21.95 -8.67 3.84
CA ALA A 195 22.44 -10.01 3.53
C ALA A 195 22.16 -10.42 2.06
N GLN A 196 21.26 -9.72 1.36
CA GLN A 196 20.98 -9.95 -0.06
C GLN A 196 21.97 -9.25 -1.00
N ALA A 197 22.98 -8.56 -0.46
CA ALA A 197 24.00 -7.90 -1.27
C ALA A 197 24.93 -8.92 -1.93
N VAL A 198 25.07 -8.83 -3.26
CA VAL A 198 25.98 -9.65 -4.06
C VAL A 198 26.92 -8.75 -4.86
N THR A 199 28.06 -9.30 -5.29
CA THR A 199 28.98 -8.62 -6.20
C THR A 199 28.52 -8.75 -7.65
N VAL A 200 28.47 -7.64 -8.39
CA VAL A 200 28.16 -7.59 -9.82
C VAL A 200 29.27 -6.84 -10.56
N ARG A 201 29.69 -7.38 -11.71
CA ARG A 201 30.67 -6.73 -12.59
C ARG A 201 29.99 -5.94 -13.70
N VAL A 202 30.47 -4.72 -13.93
CA VAL A 202 30.14 -3.90 -15.10
C VAL A 202 31.45 -3.46 -15.75
N GLY A 203 31.78 -4.03 -16.92
CA GLY A 203 33.12 -3.93 -17.49
C GLY A 203 34.16 -4.54 -16.55
N GLN A 204 35.21 -3.79 -16.23
CA GLN A 204 36.28 -4.22 -15.30
C GLN A 204 36.03 -3.84 -13.83
N ARG A 205 34.90 -3.19 -13.50
CA ARG A 205 34.61 -2.71 -12.14
C ARG A 205 33.60 -3.60 -11.43
N GLU A 206 33.83 -3.80 -10.13
CA GLU A 206 32.94 -4.52 -9.23
C GLU A 206 32.09 -3.55 -8.40
N PHE A 207 30.81 -3.90 -8.25
CA PHE A 207 29.84 -3.18 -7.45
C PHE A 207 29.11 -4.16 -6.53
N SER A 208 28.47 -3.62 -5.49
CA SER A 208 27.47 -4.37 -4.73
C SER A 208 26.09 -4.07 -5.28
N CYS A 209 25.21 -5.06 -5.29
CA CYS A 209 23.81 -4.94 -5.67
C CYS A 209 22.94 -5.82 -4.77
N ILE A 210 21.70 -5.41 -4.50
CA ILE A 210 20.70 -6.24 -3.84
C ILE A 210 20.12 -7.21 -4.87
N ALA A 211 20.26 -8.51 -4.61
CA ALA A 211 19.76 -9.56 -5.49
C ALA A 211 18.57 -10.31 -4.87
N GLU A 212 17.70 -10.79 -5.75
CA GLU A 212 16.61 -11.71 -5.42
C GLU A 212 16.43 -12.68 -6.58
N GLY A 213 16.36 -13.99 -6.28
CA GLY A 213 16.11 -15.02 -7.28
C GLY A 213 17.10 -15.01 -8.44
N GLY A 214 18.36 -14.64 -8.18
CA GLY A 214 19.41 -14.54 -9.20
C GLY A 214 19.35 -13.27 -10.06
N TYR A 215 18.54 -12.27 -9.69
CA TYR A 215 18.42 -11.01 -10.41
C TYR A 215 18.66 -9.80 -9.51
N VAL A 216 19.32 -8.80 -10.07
CA VAL A 216 19.41 -7.45 -9.51
C VAL A 216 18.40 -6.56 -10.21
N LYS A 217 17.70 -5.72 -9.45
CA LYS A 217 16.74 -4.74 -9.96
C LYS A 217 17.17 -3.34 -9.56
N LEU A 218 17.06 -2.37 -10.46
CA LEU A 218 17.39 -0.96 -10.20
C LEU A 218 16.63 -0.42 -8.98
N GLY A 219 15.31 -0.66 -8.93
CA GLY A 219 14.49 -0.28 -7.79
C GLY A 219 14.84 -1.01 -6.48
N GLY A 220 15.39 -2.22 -6.56
CA GLY A 220 15.87 -2.96 -5.38
C GLY A 220 17.08 -2.27 -4.73
N ASN A 221 18.05 -1.85 -5.55
CA ASN A 221 19.19 -1.06 -5.08
C ASN A 221 18.73 0.30 -4.55
N ALA A 222 17.80 0.97 -5.25
CA ALA A 222 17.29 2.28 -4.88
C ALA A 222 16.56 2.25 -3.55
N LEU A 223 15.59 1.36 -3.38
CA LEU A 223 14.82 1.26 -2.14
C LEU A 223 15.66 0.78 -0.96
N ALA A 224 16.72 0.00 -1.20
CA ALA A 224 17.68 -0.30 -0.14
C ALA A 224 18.45 0.94 0.33
N ILE A 225 18.94 1.78 -0.59
CA ILE A 225 19.58 3.05 -0.23
C ILE A 225 18.57 3.98 0.48
N VAL A 226 17.34 4.10 -0.03
CA VAL A 226 16.28 4.93 0.59
C VAL A 226 16.01 4.52 2.04
N ALA A 227 15.90 3.21 2.30
CA ALA A 227 15.68 2.67 3.64
C ALA A 227 16.88 2.90 4.57
N LEU A 228 18.09 2.52 4.11
CA LEU A 228 19.33 2.64 4.89
C LEU A 228 19.70 4.11 5.16
N ALA A 229 19.47 5.00 4.20
CA ALA A 229 19.73 6.41 4.36
C ALA A 229 18.78 7.05 5.38
N ARG A 230 17.50 6.64 5.34
CA ARG A 230 16.52 7.09 6.33
C ARG A 230 16.85 6.57 7.73
N HIS A 231 17.25 5.30 7.84
CA HIS A 231 17.75 4.72 9.09
C HIS A 231 18.91 5.55 9.64
N ALA A 232 19.96 5.77 8.85
CA ALA A 232 21.14 6.54 9.25
C ALA A 232 20.79 7.99 9.67
N ALA A 233 19.85 8.64 8.97
CA ALA A 233 19.41 9.99 9.32
C ALA A 233 18.63 10.05 10.64
N VAL A 234 17.86 9.01 10.97
CA VAL A 234 16.98 8.98 12.15
C VAL A 234 17.68 8.44 13.41
N THR A 235 18.62 7.50 13.26
CA THR A 235 19.33 6.83 14.37
C THR A 235 20.76 7.33 14.54
N GLY A 236 21.34 7.98 13.53
CA GLY A 236 22.76 8.35 13.49
C GLY A 236 23.68 7.19 13.07
N ASP A 237 23.16 5.98 12.90
CA ASP A 237 23.96 4.81 12.56
C ASP A 237 24.29 4.75 11.07
N ARG A 238 25.57 4.98 10.76
CA ARG A 238 26.11 5.04 9.40
C ARG A 238 26.86 3.78 8.96
N ARG A 239 26.75 2.65 9.68
CA ARG A 239 27.52 1.42 9.37
C ARG A 239 27.32 0.90 7.94
N HIS A 240 26.17 1.20 7.33
CA HIS A 240 25.83 0.75 5.98
C HIS A 240 26.16 1.77 4.88
N LEU A 241 26.79 2.90 5.20
CA LEU A 241 27.20 3.90 4.21
C LEU A 241 28.08 3.33 3.09
N PRO A 242 29.11 2.50 3.38
CA PRO A 242 29.92 1.89 2.32
C PRO A 242 29.12 1.00 1.36
N LEU A 243 28.08 0.30 1.86
CA LEU A 243 27.21 -0.48 0.99
C LEU A 243 26.37 0.43 0.09
N MET A 244 25.74 1.47 0.67
CA MET A 244 24.93 2.43 -0.11
C MET A 244 25.73 3.05 -1.27
N GLN A 245 26.99 3.41 -1.02
CA GLN A 245 27.90 3.94 -2.05
C GLN A 245 28.17 2.92 -3.17
N ARG A 246 28.36 1.64 -2.83
CA ARG A 246 28.54 0.57 -3.83
C ARG A 246 27.27 0.31 -4.64
N LEU A 247 26.09 0.33 -4.01
CA LEU A 247 24.79 0.21 -4.67
C LEU A 247 24.55 1.38 -5.65
N ALA A 248 24.83 2.62 -5.21
CA ALA A 248 24.71 3.82 -6.03
C ALA A 248 25.73 3.84 -7.17
N GLY A 249 26.96 3.38 -6.92
CA GLY A 249 28.00 3.23 -7.94
C GLY A 249 27.55 2.39 -9.13
N TRP A 250 26.82 1.30 -8.90
CA TRP A 250 26.25 0.49 -9.98
C TRP A 250 25.20 1.26 -10.80
N MET A 251 24.36 2.08 -10.15
CA MET A 251 23.39 2.91 -10.85
C MET A 251 24.07 3.91 -11.78
N LEU A 252 25.13 4.57 -11.32
CA LEU A 252 25.93 5.49 -12.13
C LEU A 252 26.60 4.76 -13.30
N ALA A 253 27.21 3.61 -13.05
CA ALA A 253 27.88 2.82 -14.07
C ALA A 253 26.94 2.31 -15.18
N THR A 254 25.64 2.19 -14.87
CA THR A 254 24.61 1.72 -15.81
C THR A 254 23.70 2.85 -16.34
N GLN A 255 23.89 4.08 -15.87
CA GLN A 255 23.24 5.27 -16.42
C GLN A 255 23.85 5.60 -17.80
N LYS A 256 22.99 5.94 -18.75
CA LYS A 256 23.38 6.34 -20.10
C LYS A 256 23.76 7.82 -20.12
N ALA A 257 24.49 8.24 -21.16
CA ALA A 257 24.96 9.62 -21.32
C ALA A 257 23.82 10.65 -21.37
N ASP A 258 22.64 10.26 -21.89
CA ASP A 258 21.42 11.07 -21.93
C ASP A 258 20.69 11.16 -20.58
N GLY A 259 21.21 10.54 -19.52
CA GLY A 259 20.63 10.51 -18.18
C GLY A 259 19.68 9.34 -17.91
N ARG A 260 19.32 8.55 -18.93
CA ARG A 260 18.46 7.37 -18.75
C ARG A 260 19.15 6.32 -17.88
N PHE A 261 18.45 5.77 -16.89
CA PHE A 261 18.91 4.54 -16.24
C PHE A 261 18.77 3.36 -17.21
N GLY A 262 19.91 2.86 -17.71
CA GLY A 262 19.94 1.93 -18.83
C GLY A 262 19.51 0.51 -18.48
N VAL A 263 19.74 0.09 -17.24
CA VAL A 263 19.53 -1.28 -16.77
C VAL A 263 18.54 -1.27 -15.60
N HIS A 264 17.36 -1.86 -15.80
CA HIS A 264 16.35 -2.00 -14.74
C HIS A 264 16.38 -3.38 -14.08
N LYS A 265 16.83 -4.41 -14.83
CA LYS A 265 16.97 -5.78 -14.34
C LYS A 265 18.21 -6.41 -14.96
N LEU A 266 19.03 -7.07 -14.15
CA LEU A 266 20.26 -7.75 -14.55
C LEU A 266 20.27 -9.16 -13.95
N ARG A 267 20.69 -10.16 -14.74
CA ARG A 267 20.88 -11.53 -14.28
C ARG A 267 22.28 -11.68 -13.70
N VAL A 268 22.36 -12.19 -12.47
CA VAL A 268 23.62 -12.26 -11.72
C VAL A 268 24.58 -13.28 -12.32
N SER A 269 24.07 -14.41 -12.83
CA SER A 269 24.90 -15.53 -13.31
C SER A 269 25.83 -15.18 -14.47
N ASP A 270 25.43 -14.25 -15.34
CA ASP A 270 26.16 -13.88 -16.56
C ASP A 270 26.29 -12.37 -16.78
N GLY A 271 25.81 -11.55 -15.83
CA GLY A 271 25.83 -10.08 -15.94
C GLY A 271 24.91 -9.52 -17.03
N LYS A 272 24.03 -10.34 -17.63
CA LYS A 272 23.21 -9.91 -18.77
C LYS A 272 22.09 -8.98 -18.31
N ALA A 273 22.00 -7.80 -18.94
CA ALA A 273 20.85 -6.92 -18.78
C ALA A 273 19.60 -7.52 -19.45
N MET A 274 18.48 -7.51 -18.75
CA MET A 274 17.19 -7.98 -19.25
C MET A 274 16.41 -6.80 -19.83
N ASP A 275 15.67 -7.04 -20.91
CA ASP A 275 14.79 -6.02 -21.51
C ASP A 275 13.46 -5.93 -20.75
N VAL A 276 13.56 -5.40 -19.54
CA VAL A 276 12.42 -5.09 -18.67
C VAL A 276 12.55 -3.64 -18.28
N ARG A 277 11.46 -2.88 -18.31
CA ARG A 277 11.43 -1.50 -17.81
C ARG A 277 10.33 -1.34 -16.77
N SER A 278 10.61 -0.47 -15.82
CA SER A 278 9.67 -0.06 -14.78
C SER A 278 9.60 1.45 -14.82
N ASP A 279 8.38 1.98 -14.85
CA ASP A 279 8.15 3.43 -14.86
C ASP A 279 8.61 4.12 -13.56
N TYR A 280 8.72 3.36 -12.47
CA TYR A 280 8.96 3.87 -11.11
C TYR A 280 10.43 3.79 -10.67
N TYR A 281 11.20 2.82 -11.18
CA TYR A 281 12.60 2.62 -10.75
C TYR A 281 13.49 3.85 -10.97
N PRO A 282 13.33 4.65 -12.04
CA PRO A 282 14.07 5.89 -12.19
C PRO A 282 13.78 6.89 -11.06
N GLY A 283 12.50 7.12 -10.72
CA GLY A 283 12.11 8.00 -9.62
C GLY A 283 12.68 7.55 -8.28
N GLU A 284 12.63 6.24 -7.98
CA GLU A 284 13.25 5.64 -6.80
C GLU A 284 14.78 5.90 -6.78
N SER A 285 15.44 5.77 -7.92
CA SER A 285 16.89 5.96 -8.06
C SER A 285 17.31 7.41 -7.83
N LEU A 286 16.55 8.38 -8.37
CA LEU A 286 16.80 9.80 -8.08
C LEU A 286 16.71 10.07 -6.58
N LEU A 287 15.65 9.58 -5.91
CA LEU A 287 15.47 9.77 -4.48
C LEU A 287 16.63 9.14 -3.68
N ALA A 288 17.03 7.92 -4.03
CA ALA A 288 18.16 7.24 -3.41
C ALA A 288 19.45 8.06 -3.51
N LEU A 289 19.77 8.58 -4.69
CA LEU A 289 20.98 9.35 -4.94
C LEU A 289 20.99 10.70 -4.20
N VAL A 290 19.87 11.42 -4.19
CA VAL A 290 19.73 12.68 -3.43
C VAL A 290 19.92 12.44 -1.93
N ARG A 291 19.34 11.37 -1.39
CA ARG A 291 19.47 11.04 0.03
C ARG A 291 20.85 10.53 0.41
N LEU A 292 21.53 9.80 -0.48
CA LEU A 292 22.90 9.39 -0.25
C LEU A 292 23.84 10.60 -0.20
N HIS A 293 23.71 11.56 -1.13
CA HIS A 293 24.45 12.81 -1.07
C HIS A 293 24.23 13.52 0.27
N ALA A 294 23.00 13.57 0.79
CA ALA A 294 22.74 14.22 2.07
C ALA A 294 23.53 13.61 3.25
N LEU A 295 24.04 12.38 3.11
CA LEU A 295 24.85 11.70 4.12
C LEU A 295 26.35 11.89 3.92
N ASP A 296 26.86 11.83 2.69
CA ASP A 296 28.30 11.83 2.39
C ASP A 296 28.83 13.05 1.62
N GLY A 297 27.94 13.89 1.08
CA GLY A 297 28.29 15.11 0.35
C GLY A 297 28.89 14.89 -1.04
N ASP A 298 28.91 13.66 -1.57
CA ASP A 298 29.52 13.38 -2.88
C ASP A 298 28.61 13.89 -4.02
N ALA A 299 29.10 14.91 -4.72
CA ALA A 299 28.38 15.59 -5.80
C ALA A 299 28.02 14.66 -6.97
N ARG A 300 28.75 13.55 -7.19
CA ARG A 300 28.49 12.62 -8.29
C ARG A 300 27.09 12.01 -8.21
N TRP A 301 26.57 11.83 -7.01
CA TRP A 301 25.20 11.32 -6.80
C TRP A 301 24.16 12.35 -7.29
N LEU A 302 24.34 13.63 -6.98
CA LEU A 302 23.45 14.69 -7.46
C LEU A 302 23.55 14.88 -8.97
N ASP A 303 24.75 14.86 -9.54
CA ASP A 303 24.92 15.00 -10.99
C ASP A 303 24.15 13.90 -11.75
N ALA A 304 24.21 12.66 -11.25
CA ALA A 304 23.45 11.54 -11.81
C ALA A 304 21.94 11.70 -11.61
N ALA A 305 21.48 12.15 -10.44
CA ALA A 305 20.07 12.43 -10.17
C ALA A 305 19.53 13.56 -11.07
N GLU A 306 20.30 14.63 -11.29
CA GLU A 306 19.92 15.74 -12.16
C GLU A 306 19.81 15.32 -13.62
N LYS A 307 20.75 14.51 -14.12
CA LYS A 307 20.68 13.93 -15.48
C LYS A 307 19.45 13.03 -15.62
N GLY A 308 19.20 12.17 -14.63
CA GLY A 308 18.02 11.31 -14.59
C GLY A 308 16.71 12.11 -14.60
N ALA A 309 16.60 13.15 -13.77
CA ALA A 309 15.45 14.05 -13.77
C ALA A 309 15.28 14.73 -15.14
N GLY A 310 16.37 15.20 -15.75
CA GLY A 310 16.36 15.77 -17.10
C GLY A 310 15.81 14.81 -18.13
N TYR A 311 16.22 13.54 -18.12
CA TYR A 311 15.71 12.51 -19.02
C TYR A 311 14.21 12.25 -18.81
N LEU A 312 13.77 12.07 -17.57
CA LEU A 312 12.36 11.77 -17.28
C LEU A 312 11.45 12.92 -17.74
N ILE A 313 11.85 14.16 -17.46
CA ILE A 313 11.03 15.33 -17.77
C ILE A 313 11.05 15.67 -19.27
N ASN A 314 12.23 15.68 -19.89
CA ASN A 314 12.42 16.22 -21.24
C ASN A 314 12.42 15.15 -22.34
N VAL A 315 12.44 13.86 -21.97
CA VAL A 315 12.43 12.75 -22.93
C VAL A 315 11.28 11.79 -22.65
N ARG A 316 11.23 11.16 -21.48
CA ARG A 316 10.17 10.18 -21.14
C ARG A 316 8.78 10.82 -21.20
N ASP A 317 8.62 11.98 -20.58
CA ASP A 317 7.31 12.62 -20.40
C ASP A 317 7.04 13.75 -21.40
N ARG A 318 7.96 13.96 -22.36
CA ARG A 318 7.85 15.05 -23.33
C ARG A 318 6.59 14.88 -24.17
N GLY A 319 5.76 15.93 -24.19
CA GLY A 319 4.56 15.99 -25.02
C GLY A 319 3.40 15.10 -24.56
N LEU A 320 3.53 14.33 -23.47
CA LEU A 320 2.44 13.52 -22.94
C LEU A 320 1.30 14.41 -22.41
N ALA A 321 0.06 14.07 -22.77
CA ALA A 321 -1.13 14.66 -22.17
C ALA A 321 -1.26 14.25 -20.69
N LEU A 322 -1.98 15.04 -19.88
CA LEU A 322 -2.15 14.75 -18.44
C LEU A 322 -2.68 13.34 -18.19
N GLY A 323 -3.62 12.86 -19.00
CA GLY A 323 -4.19 11.51 -18.87
C GLY A 323 -3.23 10.35 -19.17
N GLN A 324 -2.06 10.63 -19.78
CA GLN A 324 -1.03 9.67 -20.15
C GLN A 324 0.20 9.74 -19.23
N LEU A 325 0.33 10.78 -18.40
CA LEU A 325 1.44 10.91 -17.48
C LEU A 325 1.38 9.79 -16.43
N ASN A 326 2.55 9.24 -16.11
CA ASN A 326 2.68 8.32 -15.00
C ASN A 326 2.47 9.09 -13.68
N HIS A 327 1.70 8.49 -12.77
CA HIS A 327 1.47 9.04 -11.43
C HIS A 327 2.66 8.67 -10.52
N ASP A 328 3.86 9.04 -10.95
CA ASP A 328 5.14 8.61 -10.38
C ASP A 328 5.42 9.36 -9.06
N HIS A 329 4.87 8.81 -7.97
CA HIS A 329 5.04 9.36 -6.62
C HIS A 329 6.49 9.36 -6.14
N TRP A 330 7.33 8.41 -6.57
CA TRP A 330 8.75 8.42 -6.26
C TRP A 330 9.47 9.57 -6.95
N LEU A 331 9.11 9.88 -8.20
CA LEU A 331 9.62 11.07 -8.86
C LEU A 331 9.16 12.35 -8.14
N LEU A 332 7.93 12.41 -7.60
CA LEU A 332 7.49 13.56 -6.80
C LEU A 332 8.32 13.73 -5.50
N TYR A 333 8.62 12.65 -4.79
CA TYR A 333 9.57 12.68 -3.67
C TYR A 333 10.93 13.22 -4.12
N ALA A 334 11.48 12.63 -5.18
CA ALA A 334 12.79 12.97 -5.69
C ALA A 334 12.92 14.43 -6.14
N LEU A 335 11.93 14.95 -6.89
CA LEU A 335 11.95 16.34 -7.35
C LEU A 335 11.80 17.34 -6.19
N ASN A 336 10.99 17.02 -5.17
CA ASN A 336 10.89 17.83 -3.96
C ASN A 336 12.23 17.91 -3.22
N GLU A 337 12.94 16.80 -3.04
CA GLU A 337 14.23 16.79 -2.35
C GLU A 337 15.36 17.37 -3.22
N LEU A 338 15.42 17.02 -4.51
CA LEU A 338 16.43 17.52 -5.44
C LEU A 338 16.37 19.04 -5.57
N TYR A 339 15.18 19.63 -5.63
CA TYR A 339 15.03 21.08 -5.71
C TYR A 339 15.67 21.81 -4.52
N ARG A 340 15.67 21.22 -3.32
CA ARG A 340 16.24 21.84 -2.10
C ARG A 340 17.76 22.01 -2.18
N VAL A 341 18.43 21.16 -2.95
CA VAL A 341 19.90 21.16 -3.10
C VAL A 341 20.37 21.66 -4.48
N ARG A 342 19.50 21.58 -5.51
CA ARG A 342 19.75 21.98 -6.89
C ARG A 342 18.47 22.60 -7.48
N ARG A 343 18.32 23.92 -7.29
CA ARG A 343 17.10 24.64 -7.68
C ARG A 343 16.98 24.74 -9.20
N LYS A 344 15.94 24.11 -9.78
CA LYS A 344 15.52 24.31 -11.17
C LYS A 344 14.01 24.42 -11.26
N ALA A 345 13.53 25.49 -11.91
CA ALA A 345 12.09 25.70 -12.13
C ALA A 345 11.43 24.55 -12.91
N LEU A 346 12.21 23.84 -13.73
CA LEU A 346 11.76 22.65 -14.46
C LEU A 346 11.18 21.57 -13.52
N TYR A 347 11.81 21.35 -12.36
CA TYR A 347 11.38 20.32 -11.40
C TYR A 347 10.01 20.65 -10.81
N VAL A 348 9.81 21.90 -10.40
CA VAL A 348 8.53 22.40 -9.85
C VAL A 348 7.43 22.31 -10.89
N ARG A 349 7.67 22.82 -12.12
CA ARG A 349 6.68 22.76 -13.20
C ARG A 349 6.27 21.33 -13.53
N HIS A 350 7.22 20.40 -13.60
CA HIS A 350 6.91 19.02 -13.91
C HIS A 350 6.20 18.31 -12.75
N ALA A 351 6.61 18.56 -11.50
CA ALA A 351 5.91 18.04 -10.33
C ALA A 351 4.43 18.44 -10.33
N PHE A 352 4.11 19.70 -10.64
CA PHE A 352 2.72 20.15 -10.73
C PHE A 352 1.94 19.54 -11.90
N ARG A 353 2.59 19.23 -13.03
CA ARG A 353 1.95 18.44 -14.10
C ARG A 353 1.53 17.05 -13.63
N ILE A 354 2.37 16.37 -12.83
CA ILE A 354 2.02 15.06 -12.25
C ILE A 354 0.88 15.23 -11.22
N VAL A 355 0.92 16.28 -10.39
CA VAL A 355 -0.18 16.61 -9.45
C VAL A 355 -1.50 16.76 -10.20
N ASP A 356 -1.52 17.54 -11.28
CA ASP A 356 -2.74 17.77 -12.07
C ASP A 356 -3.26 16.44 -12.67
N ALA A 357 -2.37 15.59 -13.19
CA ALA A 357 -2.72 14.25 -13.68
C ALA A 357 -3.31 13.35 -12.56
N ILE A 358 -2.72 13.40 -11.36
CA ILE A 358 -3.23 12.69 -10.19
C ILE A 358 -4.62 13.19 -9.84
N LEU A 359 -4.82 14.48 -9.62
CA LEU A 359 -6.10 15.04 -9.17
C LEU A 359 -7.21 14.82 -10.20
N LEU A 360 -6.90 14.86 -11.50
CA LEU A 360 -7.84 14.58 -12.59
C LEU A 360 -8.47 13.18 -12.52
N LYS A 361 -7.74 12.18 -11.99
CA LYS A 361 -8.19 10.78 -11.94
C LYS A 361 -8.83 10.36 -10.61
N GLN A 362 -8.93 11.28 -9.64
CA GLN A 362 -9.49 10.96 -8.33
C GLN A 362 -11.01 10.80 -8.42
N ASN A 363 -11.56 9.78 -7.76
CA ASN A 363 -13.00 9.55 -7.69
C ASN A 363 -13.66 10.58 -6.74
N ARG A 364 -14.00 11.78 -7.24
CA ARG A 364 -14.65 12.87 -6.47
C ARG A 364 -16.17 12.80 -6.39
N ASN A 365 -16.83 12.14 -7.34
CA ASN A 365 -18.28 11.93 -7.31
C ASN A 365 -18.62 10.52 -7.82
N PRO A 366 -18.25 9.46 -7.09
CA PRO A 366 -18.54 8.09 -7.51
C PRO A 366 -20.00 7.72 -7.22
N GLY A 367 -20.60 6.91 -8.10
CA GLY A 367 -21.93 6.33 -7.84
C GLY A 367 -21.96 5.30 -6.70
N ILE A 368 -20.80 4.84 -6.22
CA ILE A 368 -20.66 3.97 -5.05
C ILE A 368 -20.02 4.81 -3.92
N PRO A 369 -20.71 5.05 -2.79
CA PRO A 369 -20.29 6.03 -1.78
C PRO A 369 -18.90 5.78 -1.18
N ASP A 370 -18.57 4.51 -0.87
CA ASP A 370 -17.28 4.14 -0.26
C ASP A 370 -16.09 4.24 -1.22
N TRP A 371 -16.31 4.59 -2.50
CA TRP A 371 -15.25 4.85 -3.47
C TRP A 371 -14.77 6.31 -3.45
N HIS A 372 -15.42 7.20 -2.69
CA HIS A 372 -15.04 8.62 -2.66
C HIS A 372 -13.59 8.81 -2.22
N GLY A 373 -12.83 9.62 -2.97
CA GLY A 373 -11.41 9.93 -2.73
C GLY A 373 -10.41 8.91 -3.27
N SER A 374 -10.88 7.76 -3.76
CA SER A 374 -10.05 6.66 -4.27
C SER A 374 -9.57 6.86 -5.72
N TYR A 375 -8.80 5.89 -6.20
CA TYR A 375 -8.38 5.77 -7.59
C TYR A 375 -8.68 4.39 -8.17
N TYR A 376 -8.88 4.36 -9.50
CA TYR A 376 -9.35 3.21 -10.29
C TYR A 376 -10.81 2.83 -10.05
N ARG A 377 -11.32 1.94 -10.91
CA ARG A 377 -12.68 1.36 -10.87
C ARG A 377 -12.57 -0.12 -11.23
N PRO A 378 -12.65 -1.06 -10.26
CA PRO A 378 -12.85 -0.84 -8.83
C PRO A 378 -11.63 -0.21 -8.14
N PRO A 379 -11.82 0.45 -6.98
CA PRO A 379 -10.75 1.14 -6.28
C PRO A 379 -9.84 0.20 -5.49
N ARG A 380 -8.61 0.66 -5.27
CA ARG A 380 -7.51 -0.12 -4.68
C ARG A 380 -6.78 0.72 -3.62
N SER A 381 -6.30 0.08 -2.56
CA SER A 381 -5.62 0.77 -1.45
C SER A 381 -4.30 1.39 -1.89
N THR A 382 -3.36 0.59 -2.40
CA THR A 382 -2.00 1.03 -2.76
C THR A 382 -1.99 2.13 -3.83
N PRO A 383 -2.76 2.06 -4.93
CA PRO A 383 -2.82 3.16 -5.89
C PRO A 383 -3.31 4.47 -5.29
N THR A 384 -4.17 4.42 -4.28
CA THR A 384 -4.63 5.62 -3.57
C THR A 384 -3.57 6.13 -2.60
N ALA A 385 -2.90 5.24 -1.90
CA ALA A 385 -1.81 5.57 -0.98
C ALA A 385 -0.62 6.22 -1.69
N THR A 386 -0.10 5.62 -2.76
CA THR A 386 1.05 6.14 -3.51
C THR A 386 0.79 7.55 -4.07
N ARG A 387 -0.42 7.80 -4.59
CA ARG A 387 -0.82 9.13 -5.05
C ARG A 387 -0.89 10.12 -3.90
N SER A 388 -1.39 9.71 -2.74
CA SER A 388 -1.44 10.56 -1.54
C SER A 388 -0.04 10.90 -1.01
N GLU A 389 0.90 9.94 -1.06
CA GLU A 389 2.33 10.17 -0.76
C GLU A 389 2.95 11.21 -1.71
N GLY A 390 2.77 11.01 -3.02
CA GLY A 390 3.29 11.92 -4.04
C GLY A 390 2.71 13.33 -3.91
N LEU A 391 1.40 13.44 -3.69
CA LEU A 391 0.73 14.71 -3.41
C LEU A 391 1.28 15.37 -2.13
N ALA A 392 1.57 14.60 -1.07
CA ALA A 392 2.15 15.15 0.15
C ALA A 392 3.57 15.72 -0.07
N ALA A 393 4.38 15.09 -0.93
CA ALA A 393 5.67 15.65 -1.34
C ALA A 393 5.49 16.95 -2.15
N ALA A 394 4.55 16.96 -3.09
CA ALA A 394 4.27 18.12 -3.94
C ALA A 394 3.61 19.29 -3.19
N TYR A 395 2.87 19.02 -2.11
CA TYR A 395 2.28 20.05 -1.25
C TYR A 395 3.35 21.01 -0.70
N GLN A 396 4.53 20.49 -0.34
CA GLN A 396 5.64 21.32 0.13
C GLN A 396 6.12 22.27 -0.98
N LEU A 397 6.27 21.77 -2.21
CA LEU A 397 6.62 22.62 -3.35
C LEU A 397 5.57 23.71 -3.63
N ALA A 398 4.27 23.38 -3.50
CA ALA A 398 3.19 24.34 -3.69
C ALA A 398 3.20 25.43 -2.61
N ARG A 399 3.45 25.05 -1.35
CA ARG A 399 3.61 26.01 -0.25
C ARG A 399 4.79 26.94 -0.44
N ASP A 400 5.90 26.41 -0.93
CA ASP A 400 7.15 27.15 -1.03
C ASP A 400 7.16 28.09 -2.26
N PHE A 401 6.48 27.74 -3.37
CA PHE A 401 6.71 28.38 -4.67
C PHE A 401 5.50 28.56 -5.60
N ASP A 402 4.28 28.24 -5.19
CA ASP A 402 3.10 28.41 -6.03
C ASP A 402 2.00 29.17 -5.31
N THR A 403 0.73 28.88 -5.61
CA THR A 403 -0.40 29.59 -5.01
C THR A 403 -0.94 28.86 -3.77
N PRO A 404 -1.45 29.60 -2.78
CA PRO A 404 -2.23 29.02 -1.68
C PRO A 404 -3.37 28.10 -2.17
N ASP A 405 -4.00 28.45 -3.29
CA ASP A 405 -5.08 27.67 -3.91
C ASP A 405 -4.61 26.29 -4.38
N ARG A 406 -3.43 26.19 -5.02
CA ARG A 406 -2.87 24.89 -5.39
C ARG A 406 -2.57 24.06 -4.16
N ALA A 407 -1.95 24.65 -3.14
CA ALA A 407 -1.66 23.96 -1.90
C ALA A 407 -2.95 23.44 -1.24
N ALA A 408 -4.03 24.24 -1.24
CA ALA A 408 -5.34 23.83 -0.74
C ALA A 408 -5.95 22.68 -1.57
N CYS A 409 -5.88 22.75 -2.89
CA CYS A 409 -6.38 21.69 -3.77
C CYS A 409 -5.63 20.37 -3.60
N ILE A 410 -4.29 20.43 -3.46
CA ILE A 410 -3.45 19.26 -3.15
C ILE A 410 -3.84 18.69 -1.79
N LEU A 411 -3.95 19.52 -0.76
CA LEU A 411 -4.33 19.09 0.59
C LEU A 411 -5.69 18.39 0.60
N GLU A 412 -6.66 18.93 -0.12
CA GLU A 412 -7.97 18.29 -0.26
C GLU A 412 -7.85 16.93 -0.94
N GLY A 413 -7.10 16.83 -2.04
CA GLY A 413 -6.81 15.55 -2.69
C GLY A 413 -6.20 14.52 -1.74
N ILE A 414 -5.25 14.93 -0.89
CA ILE A 414 -4.63 14.07 0.14
C ILE A 414 -5.66 13.64 1.18
N ARG A 415 -6.48 14.56 1.71
CA ARG A 415 -7.51 14.25 2.71
C ARG A 415 -8.50 13.21 2.22
N LEU A 416 -8.99 13.39 0.99
CA LEU A 416 -9.90 12.44 0.35
C LEU A 416 -9.24 11.07 0.13
N GLY A 417 -7.98 11.07 -0.34
CA GLY A 417 -7.21 9.85 -0.54
C GLY A 417 -6.98 9.10 0.77
N VAL A 418 -6.58 9.80 1.84
CA VAL A 418 -6.36 9.21 3.17
C VAL A 418 -7.65 8.72 3.80
N ALA A 419 -8.76 9.44 3.65
CA ALA A 419 -10.07 8.98 4.11
C ALA A 419 -10.44 7.63 3.47
N PHE A 420 -10.21 7.46 2.16
CA PHE A 420 -10.39 6.17 1.51
C PHE A 420 -9.44 5.10 2.04
N GLN A 421 -8.15 5.43 2.21
CA GLN A 421 -7.16 4.49 2.73
C GLN A 421 -7.61 3.88 4.06
N LEU A 422 -8.09 4.70 5.00
CA LEU A 422 -8.55 4.24 6.32
C LEU A 422 -9.70 3.22 6.25
N ARG A 423 -10.52 3.22 5.17
CA ARG A 423 -11.57 2.20 4.90
C ARG A 423 -11.00 0.84 4.49
N THR A 424 -9.73 0.81 4.10
CA THR A 424 -9.00 -0.41 3.72
C THR A 424 -8.07 -0.91 4.83
N GLN A 425 -8.05 -0.25 5.99
CA GLN A 425 -7.32 -0.74 7.15
C GLN A 425 -8.13 -1.80 7.88
N PHE A 426 -7.47 -2.90 8.26
CA PHE A 426 -8.06 -3.89 9.13
C PHE A 426 -8.24 -3.34 10.55
N ARG A 427 -9.48 -3.35 11.01
CA ARG A 427 -9.96 -2.93 12.33
C ARG A 427 -10.70 -4.08 13.03
N PRO A 428 -10.97 -4.00 14.34
CA PRO A 428 -11.63 -5.08 15.08
C PRO A 428 -12.88 -5.66 14.39
N GLU A 429 -13.75 -4.80 13.87
CA GLU A 429 -14.97 -5.15 13.14
C GLU A 429 -14.74 -5.97 11.85
N SER A 430 -13.52 -5.93 11.31
CA SER A 430 -13.17 -6.60 10.05
C SER A 430 -12.34 -7.87 10.26
N VAL A 431 -11.51 -7.92 11.31
CA VAL A 431 -10.62 -9.06 11.59
C VAL A 431 -11.32 -10.17 12.37
N LEU A 432 -12.50 -9.93 12.93
CA LEU A 432 -13.25 -10.90 13.74
C LEU A 432 -13.59 -12.21 12.99
N TYR A 433 -13.48 -12.22 11.66
CA TYR A 433 -13.76 -13.37 10.81
C TYR A 433 -12.52 -14.20 10.46
N PHE A 434 -11.33 -13.71 10.77
CA PHE A 434 -10.08 -14.38 10.41
C PHE A 434 -9.69 -15.41 11.46
N ASP A 435 -8.85 -16.37 11.07
CA ASP A 435 -8.36 -17.41 11.99
C ASP A 435 -7.40 -16.82 13.04
N ASP A 436 -6.58 -15.83 12.67
CA ASP A 436 -5.75 -15.05 13.59
C ASP A 436 -6.07 -13.54 13.47
N PRO A 437 -7.07 -13.03 14.20
CA PRO A 437 -7.47 -11.63 14.14
C PRO A 437 -6.35 -10.67 14.56
N GLN A 438 -5.51 -11.06 15.53
CA GLN A 438 -4.50 -10.18 16.11
C GLN A 438 -3.30 -9.99 15.19
N GLN A 439 -2.91 -11.02 14.45
CA GLN A 439 -1.83 -10.93 13.47
C GLN A 439 -2.08 -9.78 12.47
N TRP A 440 -3.29 -9.70 11.92
CA TRP A 440 -3.62 -8.81 10.80
C TRP A 440 -4.22 -7.45 11.21
N LEU A 441 -4.54 -7.25 12.49
CA LEU A 441 -5.08 -5.98 12.99
C LEU A 441 -4.15 -4.80 12.64
N GLY A 442 -4.68 -3.81 11.93
CA GLY A 442 -3.95 -2.61 11.52
C GLY A 442 -3.28 -2.68 10.15
N ALA A 443 -3.14 -3.87 9.55
CA ALA A 443 -2.63 -4.00 8.18
C ALA A 443 -3.62 -3.42 7.16
N PHE A 444 -3.13 -3.02 5.98
CA PHE A 444 -3.97 -2.56 4.89
C PHE A 444 -4.19 -3.68 3.87
N ARG A 445 -5.44 -3.84 3.45
CA ARG A 445 -5.86 -4.85 2.47
C ARG A 445 -5.85 -4.30 1.04
N GLU A 446 -5.90 -5.18 0.06
CA GLU A 446 -5.81 -4.90 -1.37
C GLU A 446 -6.88 -3.89 -1.85
N SER A 447 -8.12 -4.08 -1.41
CA SER A 447 -9.29 -3.28 -1.82
C SER A 447 -10.43 -3.41 -0.82
N LEU A 448 -11.55 -2.71 -1.04
CA LEU A 448 -12.72 -2.82 -0.19
C LEU A 448 -13.36 -4.23 -0.17
N THR A 449 -13.07 -5.06 -1.18
CA THR A 449 -13.62 -6.41 -1.35
C THR A 449 -12.55 -7.51 -1.50
N GLY A 450 -11.27 -7.15 -1.36
CA GLY A 450 -10.14 -8.08 -1.40
C GLY A 450 -9.39 -8.03 -0.07
N CYS A 451 -9.32 -9.17 0.61
CA CYS A 451 -8.70 -9.28 1.94
C CYS A 451 -7.18 -9.49 1.90
N GLU A 452 -6.60 -9.80 0.74
CA GLU A 452 -5.14 -9.94 0.62
C GLU A 452 -4.44 -8.71 1.19
N THR A 453 -3.47 -8.93 2.05
CA THR A 453 -2.52 -7.91 2.50
C THR A 453 -1.13 -8.27 2.00
N ARG A 454 -0.38 -7.24 1.63
CA ARG A 454 1.00 -7.34 1.16
C ARG A 454 1.79 -6.22 1.81
N ILE A 455 3.07 -6.44 2.07
CA ILE A 455 3.90 -5.47 2.82
C ILE A 455 3.86 -4.06 2.23
N ASP A 456 3.83 -3.92 0.89
CA ASP A 456 3.75 -2.62 0.21
C ASP A 456 2.36 -1.97 0.32
N PHE A 457 1.29 -2.75 0.56
CA PHE A 457 -0.02 -2.18 0.84
C PHE A 457 0.06 -1.40 2.14
N THR A 458 0.54 -2.04 3.21
CA THR A 458 0.66 -1.38 4.52
C THR A 458 1.72 -0.28 4.52
N GLN A 459 2.86 -0.48 3.86
CA GLN A 459 3.92 0.53 3.67
C GLN A 459 3.36 1.84 3.12
N HIS A 460 2.77 1.81 1.93
CA HIS A 460 2.36 3.03 1.23
C HIS A 460 1.27 3.77 2.01
N ASN A 461 0.30 3.04 2.57
CA ASN A 461 -0.73 3.64 3.39
C ASN A 461 -0.14 4.29 4.65
N LEU A 462 0.83 3.63 5.30
CA LEU A 462 1.54 4.20 6.45
C LEU A 462 2.25 5.52 6.10
N SER A 463 3.04 5.54 5.01
CA SER A 463 3.76 6.75 4.58
C SER A 463 2.82 7.90 4.19
N ALA A 464 1.68 7.59 3.56
CA ALA A 464 0.65 8.58 3.24
C ALA A 464 0.01 9.20 4.50
N LEU A 465 -0.33 8.38 5.50
CA LEU A 465 -0.88 8.84 6.78
C LEU A 465 0.10 9.79 7.50
N LEU A 466 1.37 9.41 7.56
CA LEU A 466 2.43 10.24 8.14
C LEU A 466 2.67 11.53 7.32
N GLY A 467 2.51 11.47 6.00
CA GLY A 467 2.55 12.62 5.11
C GLY A 467 1.48 13.66 5.45
N LEU A 468 0.20 13.25 5.47
CA LEU A 468 -0.91 14.15 5.83
C LEU A 468 -0.74 14.68 7.26
N ARG A 469 -0.38 13.83 8.22
CA ARG A 469 -0.16 14.23 9.61
C ARG A 469 0.87 15.35 9.73
N ARG A 470 2.01 15.24 9.03
CA ARG A 470 3.05 16.28 9.03
C ARG A 470 2.54 17.61 8.49
N ILE A 471 1.75 17.58 7.42
CA ILE A 471 1.15 18.78 6.82
C ILE A 471 0.23 19.48 7.83
N LEU A 472 -0.67 18.73 8.48
CA LEU A 472 -1.62 19.27 9.44
C LEU A 472 -0.93 19.87 10.68
N LEU A 473 0.10 19.18 11.21
CA LEU A 473 0.88 19.71 12.33
C LEU A 473 1.67 20.98 11.97
N ALA A 474 2.18 21.06 10.74
CA ALA A 474 2.89 22.26 10.27
C ALA A 474 1.94 23.46 10.13
N LYS A 475 0.69 23.24 9.66
CA LYS A 475 -0.34 24.29 9.63
C LYS A 475 -0.76 24.74 11.04
N ALA A 476 -0.91 23.82 11.99
CA ALA A 476 -1.27 24.20 13.37
C ALA A 476 -0.22 25.10 14.05
N LYS A 477 1.06 24.96 13.69
CA LYS A 477 2.17 25.81 14.21
C LYS A 477 2.31 27.15 13.50
N ARG A 478 1.63 27.34 12.36
CA ARG A 478 1.62 28.57 11.56
C ARG A 478 0.18 28.80 11.08
N PRO A 479 -0.74 29.21 11.97
CA PRO A 479 -2.06 29.64 11.54
C PRO A 479 -1.87 30.77 10.53
N ASP A 480 -2.58 30.65 9.40
CA ASP A 480 -2.47 31.57 8.25
C ASP A 480 -2.75 33.02 8.67
#